data_AF-A0A3S3N732-F1
#
_entry.id   AF-A0A3S3N732-F1
#
_cell.length_a   1.000
_cell.length_b   1.000
_cell.length_c   1.000
_cell.angle_alpha   90.00
_cell.angle_beta   90.00
_cell.angle_gamma   90.00
#
_symmetry.space_group_name_H-M   'P 1'
#
loop_
_entity.id
_entity.type
_entity.pdbx_description
1 polymer ?
#
loop_
_entity_poly.entity_id
_entity_poly.type
_entity_poly.pdbx_seq_one_letter_code
_entity_poly.pdbx_strand_id
1 'polypeptide(L)'
;MLTTTIFLKKRITYFHTILPECLFQLQNNSAIFSSYNLKSTFLEMEGKKPYLAGILIQSLYAGMYLVSKAALNDGMNSFVFTFYRQAAAAIFLVPVAIAYERKGAPPLSCKVLFKIFMLAFFGICLPLNALGLGLRYTSSSLAAATTNLLPAITFFIALLLRMEVVKLRSLYGIAKVVGIILSLGGAATIALYKGPHLKPFNHHHPFGNATVGAHHAHSNKSWIEGSFIMLAGNILWGLWLVTQGPVLKEYPSKLLFTTLQCVLSTVQSFLLALAFERDISQWKLGLDVRLTAVAYSGIVVTGVTFYLQTWCIEKKGPVFLAMFTPLALIITTICSTFLLGELISLGSVIGGLLMVGGLYSVLWGKHKEQTVDKSIADENKECSEVVREEP
;
A
#
# COMPACT_ATOMS: atom_id res chain seq x y z
N MET A 1 14.85 -65.15 51.55
CA MET A 1 15.73 -64.42 50.62
C MET A 1 15.33 -64.56 49.13
N LEU A 2 14.38 -65.43 48.74
CA LEU A 2 13.97 -65.60 47.33
C LEU A 2 12.70 -64.83 46.92
N THR A 3 11.83 -64.45 47.86
CA THR A 3 10.50 -63.89 47.53
C THR A 3 10.52 -62.38 47.30
N THR A 4 11.46 -61.65 47.91
CA THR A 4 11.57 -60.18 47.77
C THR A 4 12.25 -59.76 46.45
N THR A 5 13.10 -60.61 45.87
CA THR A 5 13.87 -60.32 44.66
C THR A 5 13.02 -60.44 43.39
N ILE A 6 11.98 -61.29 43.39
CA ILE A 6 11.08 -61.48 42.25
C ILE A 6 10.07 -60.32 42.12
N PHE A 7 9.62 -59.76 43.26
CA PHE A 7 8.68 -58.63 43.27
C PHE A 7 9.32 -57.31 42.82
N LEU A 8 10.60 -57.08 43.15
CA LEU A 8 11.35 -55.93 42.63
C LEU A 8 11.65 -56.06 41.13
N LYS A 9 11.99 -57.26 40.63
CA LYS A 9 12.31 -57.46 39.22
C LYS A 9 11.09 -57.23 38.32
N LYS A 10 9.87 -57.61 38.75
CA LYS A 10 8.63 -57.40 37.98
C LYS A 10 8.16 -55.93 37.96
N ARG A 11 8.40 -55.14 39.02
CA ARG A 11 8.10 -53.70 39.06
C ARG A 11 9.08 -52.86 38.25
N ILE A 12 10.36 -53.25 38.20
CA ILE A 12 11.37 -52.56 37.39
C ILE A 12 11.12 -52.80 35.89
N THR A 13 10.73 -54.01 35.47
CA THR A 13 10.37 -54.27 34.06
C THR A 13 9.13 -53.48 33.63
N TYR A 14 8.12 -53.30 34.49
CA TYR A 14 6.93 -52.48 34.16
C TYR A 14 7.26 -50.98 34.00
N PHE A 15 8.21 -50.46 34.79
CA PHE A 15 8.64 -49.07 34.70
C PHE A 15 9.58 -48.82 33.51
N HIS A 16 10.36 -49.83 33.10
CA HIS A 16 11.32 -49.68 31.99
C HIS A 16 10.70 -49.78 30.59
N THR A 17 9.48 -50.32 30.47
CA THR A 17 8.79 -50.48 29.17
C THR A 17 7.69 -49.43 28.94
N ILE A 18 6.96 -49.00 29.98
CA ILE A 18 5.82 -48.06 29.82
C ILE A 18 6.26 -46.59 29.88
N LEU A 19 7.30 -46.28 30.66
CA LEU A 19 7.82 -44.92 30.79
C LEU A 19 8.40 -44.36 29.47
N PRO A 20 9.16 -45.12 28.65
CA PRO A 20 9.61 -44.61 27.35
C PRO A 20 8.48 -44.45 26.33
N GLU A 21 7.43 -45.28 26.34
CA GLU A 21 6.26 -45.12 25.46
C GLU A 21 5.47 -43.85 25.79
N CYS A 22 5.28 -43.57 27.09
CA CYS A 22 4.55 -42.39 27.57
C CYS A 22 5.37 -41.09 27.40
N LEU A 23 6.69 -41.14 27.61
CA LEU A 23 7.61 -40.04 27.30
C LEU A 23 7.72 -39.79 25.80
N PHE A 24 7.73 -40.84 24.97
CA PHE A 24 7.73 -40.70 23.50
C PHE A 24 6.42 -40.08 23.01
N GLN A 25 5.26 -40.48 23.54
CA GLN A 25 3.96 -39.87 23.23
C GLN A 25 3.85 -38.42 23.74
N LEU A 26 4.38 -38.09 24.92
CA LEU A 26 4.43 -36.71 25.45
C LEU A 26 5.42 -35.82 24.67
N GLN A 27 6.55 -36.39 24.22
CA GLN A 27 7.55 -35.69 23.41
C GLN A 27 7.08 -35.50 21.97
N ASN A 28 6.34 -36.46 21.39
CA ASN A 28 5.68 -36.30 20.10
C ASN A 28 4.53 -35.28 20.21
N ASN A 29 3.68 -35.35 21.23
CA ASN A 29 2.60 -34.37 21.41
C ASN A 29 3.12 -32.96 21.70
N SER A 30 4.21 -32.80 22.43
CA SER A 30 4.84 -31.48 22.64
C SER A 30 5.59 -30.97 21.41
N ALA A 31 6.21 -31.82 20.61
CA ALA A 31 6.82 -31.45 19.33
C ALA A 31 5.76 -31.15 18.25
N ILE A 32 4.65 -31.87 18.22
CA ILE A 32 3.49 -31.60 17.37
C ILE A 32 2.82 -30.30 17.82
N PHE A 33 2.58 -30.10 19.11
CA PHE A 33 2.04 -28.85 19.66
C PHE A 33 2.97 -27.66 19.42
N SER A 34 4.29 -27.83 19.53
CA SER A 34 5.28 -26.80 19.21
C SER A 34 5.34 -26.51 17.71
N SER A 35 5.27 -27.53 16.84
CA SER A 35 5.22 -27.37 15.39
C SER A 35 3.92 -26.72 14.92
N TYR A 36 2.77 -27.07 15.52
CA TYR A 36 1.49 -26.40 15.26
C TYR A 36 1.49 -24.96 15.78
N ASN A 37 2.04 -24.69 16.96
CA ASN A 37 2.16 -23.32 17.47
C ASN A 37 3.19 -22.50 16.69
N LEU A 38 4.28 -23.10 16.22
CA LEU A 38 5.27 -22.42 15.39
C LEU A 38 4.72 -22.17 13.99
N LYS A 39 3.99 -23.14 13.40
CA LYS A 39 3.29 -22.99 12.12
C LYS A 39 2.13 -22.01 12.25
N SER A 40 1.39 -21.98 13.35
CA SER A 40 0.33 -20.99 13.61
C SER A 40 0.91 -19.59 13.84
N THR A 41 2.00 -19.47 14.61
CA THR A 41 2.74 -18.21 14.83
C THR A 41 3.38 -17.73 13.53
N PHE A 42 3.93 -18.63 12.72
CA PHE A 42 4.49 -18.34 11.41
C PHE A 42 3.41 -17.92 10.41
N LEU A 43 2.26 -18.59 10.39
CA LEU A 43 1.08 -18.22 9.60
C LEU A 43 0.46 -16.89 10.10
N GLU A 44 0.50 -16.60 11.40
CA GLU A 44 0.12 -15.30 11.96
C GLU A 44 1.09 -14.19 11.54
N MET A 45 2.40 -14.45 11.58
CA MET A 45 3.40 -13.52 11.11
C MET A 45 3.26 -13.28 9.60
N GLU A 46 3.04 -14.33 8.80
CA GLU A 46 2.70 -14.21 7.37
C GLU A 46 1.41 -13.46 7.12
N GLY A 47 0.41 -13.62 7.98
CA GLY A 47 -0.84 -12.87 7.96
C GLY A 47 -0.64 -11.38 8.25
N LYS A 48 0.33 -11.02 9.09
CA LYS A 48 0.65 -9.63 9.50
C LYS A 48 1.58 -8.90 8.52
N LYS A 49 2.38 -9.61 7.70
CA LYS A 49 3.32 -9.01 6.72
C LYS A 49 2.65 -8.00 5.76
N PRO A 50 1.47 -8.25 5.15
CA PRO A 50 0.81 -7.27 4.27
C PRO A 50 0.36 -5.99 4.98
N TYR A 51 0.04 -6.06 6.28
CA TYR A 51 -0.35 -4.89 7.06
C TYR A 51 0.86 -4.00 7.35
N LEU A 52 1.98 -4.61 7.76
CA LEU A 52 3.26 -3.91 7.95
C LEU A 52 3.75 -3.29 6.63
N ALA A 53 3.63 -4.02 5.53
CA ALA A 53 3.95 -3.50 4.20
C ALA A 53 3.06 -2.31 3.82
N GLY A 54 1.74 -2.38 4.09
CA GLY A 54 0.83 -1.25 3.91
C GLY A 54 1.26 -0.01 4.68
N ILE A 55 1.59 -0.15 5.97
CA ILE A 55 2.06 0.98 6.81
C ILE A 55 3.40 1.53 6.28
N LEU A 56 4.34 0.66 5.94
CA LEU A 56 5.64 1.05 5.37
C LEU A 56 5.45 1.83 4.06
N ILE A 57 4.62 1.31 3.15
CA ILE A 57 4.29 1.93 1.86
C ILE A 57 3.82 3.37 2.08
N GLN A 58 2.88 3.60 3.00
CA GLN A 58 2.35 4.93 3.27
C GLN A 58 3.35 5.86 3.97
N SER A 59 4.20 5.30 4.83
CA SER A 59 5.28 6.07 5.46
C SER A 59 6.28 6.57 4.42
N LEU A 60 6.64 5.73 3.45
CA LEU A 60 7.52 6.11 2.34
C LEU A 60 6.87 7.17 1.44
N TYR A 61 5.57 7.02 1.12
CA TYR A 61 4.80 8.04 0.39
C TYR A 61 4.74 9.37 1.16
N ALA A 62 4.59 9.35 2.48
CA ALA A 62 4.58 10.56 3.29
C ALA A 62 5.92 11.32 3.19
N GLY A 63 7.04 10.61 3.30
CA GLY A 63 8.36 11.21 3.07
C GLY A 63 8.50 11.79 1.65
N MET A 64 7.92 11.13 0.65
CA MET A 64 7.96 11.59 -0.75
C MET A 64 7.23 12.91 -0.91
N TYR A 65 6.06 13.08 -0.29
CA TYR A 65 5.33 14.35 -0.38
C TYR A 65 6.13 15.52 0.19
N LEU A 66 6.83 15.32 1.31
CA LEU A 66 7.68 16.35 1.91
C LEU A 66 8.88 16.71 1.02
N VAL A 67 9.62 15.69 0.57
CA VAL A 67 10.83 15.90 -0.24
C VAL A 67 10.49 16.42 -1.64
N SER A 68 9.41 15.94 -2.26
CA SER A 68 8.95 16.44 -3.56
C SER A 68 8.47 17.89 -3.46
N LYS A 69 7.79 18.26 -2.37
CA LYS A 69 7.38 19.65 -2.14
C LYS A 69 8.59 20.58 -2.08
N ALA A 70 9.68 20.17 -1.42
CA ALA A 70 10.91 20.96 -1.39
C ALA A 70 11.50 21.19 -2.79
N ALA A 71 11.59 20.13 -3.62
CA ALA A 71 12.10 20.26 -5.00
C ALA A 71 11.19 21.09 -5.92
N LEU A 72 9.87 20.97 -5.76
CA LEU A 72 8.91 21.78 -6.54
C LEU A 72 8.95 23.25 -6.13
N ASN A 73 9.12 23.54 -4.83
CA ASN A 73 9.28 24.90 -4.33
C ASN A 73 10.60 25.56 -4.78
N ASP A 74 11.64 24.75 -5.01
CA ASP A 74 12.92 25.18 -5.61
C ASP A 74 12.81 25.44 -7.14
N GLY A 75 11.59 25.41 -7.70
CA GLY A 75 11.31 25.76 -9.09
C GLY A 75 11.38 24.59 -10.08
N MET A 76 11.50 23.35 -9.62
CA MET A 76 11.54 22.19 -10.50
C MET A 76 10.19 21.96 -11.22
N ASN A 77 10.22 21.81 -12.55
CA ASN A 77 9.03 21.43 -13.31
C ASN A 77 8.53 20.02 -12.91
N SER A 78 7.22 19.88 -12.67
CA SER A 78 6.60 18.63 -12.20
C SER A 78 6.62 17.49 -13.22
N PHE A 79 6.52 17.78 -14.53
CA PHE A 79 6.64 16.77 -15.59
C PHE A 79 8.07 16.21 -15.66
N VAL A 80 9.06 17.10 -15.62
CA VAL A 80 10.49 16.74 -15.60
C VAL A 80 10.82 15.94 -14.33
N PHE A 81 10.29 16.34 -13.18
CA PHE A 81 10.41 15.57 -11.93
C PHE A 81 9.82 14.17 -12.06
N THR A 82 8.64 14.04 -12.65
CA THR A 82 7.98 12.73 -12.86
C THR A 82 8.81 11.83 -13.78
N PHE A 83 9.35 12.37 -14.87
CA PHE A 83 10.27 11.65 -15.75
C PHE A 83 11.51 11.15 -14.99
N TYR A 84 12.22 12.03 -14.30
CA TYR A 84 13.44 11.65 -13.58
C TYR A 84 13.17 10.65 -12.46
N ARG A 85 12.04 10.78 -11.76
CA ARG A 85 11.58 9.81 -10.77
C ARG A 85 11.40 8.42 -11.38
N GLN A 86 10.75 8.30 -12.54
CA GLN A 86 10.57 7.02 -13.22
C GLN A 86 11.90 6.47 -13.75
N ALA A 87 12.76 7.34 -14.31
CA ALA A 87 14.08 6.96 -14.80
C ALA A 87 14.98 6.40 -13.69
N ALA A 88 15.03 7.06 -12.53
CA ALA A 88 15.78 6.60 -11.37
C ALA A 88 15.29 5.23 -10.88
N ALA A 89 13.97 5.01 -10.88
CA ALA A 89 13.38 3.71 -10.54
C ALA A 89 13.78 2.63 -11.54
N ALA A 90 13.72 2.92 -12.85
CA ALA A 90 14.09 1.99 -13.90
C ALA A 90 15.58 1.62 -13.83
N ILE A 91 16.46 2.62 -13.66
CA ILE A 91 17.92 2.41 -13.51
C ILE A 91 18.23 1.51 -12.31
N PHE A 92 17.48 1.67 -11.21
CA PHE A 92 17.64 0.83 -10.03
C PHE A 92 17.05 -0.57 -10.20
N LEU A 93 15.82 -0.69 -10.72
CA LEU A 93 15.10 -1.96 -10.78
C LEU A 93 15.59 -2.89 -11.89
N VAL A 94 16.02 -2.37 -13.04
CA VAL A 94 16.51 -3.18 -14.17
C VAL A 94 17.65 -4.13 -13.76
N PRO A 95 18.75 -3.68 -13.14
CA PRO A 95 19.83 -4.58 -12.73
C PRO A 95 19.36 -5.58 -11.65
N VAL A 96 18.51 -5.14 -10.71
CA VAL A 96 17.97 -6.01 -9.66
C VAL A 96 17.09 -7.10 -10.28
N ALA A 97 16.22 -6.77 -11.22
CA ALA A 97 15.35 -7.73 -11.89
C ALA A 97 16.14 -8.73 -12.75
N ILE A 98 17.19 -8.26 -13.43
CA ILE A 98 18.10 -9.11 -14.21
C ILE A 98 18.84 -10.09 -13.29
N ALA A 99 19.25 -9.66 -12.10
CA ALA A 99 19.97 -10.50 -11.15
C ALA A 99 19.09 -11.58 -10.51
N TYR A 100 17.85 -11.24 -10.13
CA TYR A 100 16.99 -12.13 -9.33
C TYR A 100 15.97 -12.95 -10.13
N GLU A 101 15.36 -12.41 -11.20
CA GLU A 101 14.22 -13.06 -11.88
C GLU A 101 14.51 -13.50 -13.33
N ARG A 102 15.64 -13.10 -13.94
CA ARG A 102 15.92 -13.38 -15.37
C ARG A 102 15.84 -14.85 -15.77
N LYS A 103 16.25 -15.78 -14.89
CA LYS A 103 16.30 -17.22 -15.21
C LYS A 103 14.96 -17.94 -15.00
N GLY A 104 14.03 -17.36 -14.24
CA GLY A 104 12.74 -17.96 -13.90
C GLY A 104 11.53 -17.27 -14.53
N ALA A 105 11.77 -16.23 -15.34
CA ALA A 105 10.72 -15.41 -15.90
C ALA A 105 9.94 -16.13 -17.02
N PRO A 106 8.60 -16.06 -17.03
CA PRO A 106 7.80 -16.56 -18.14
C PRO A 106 8.07 -15.73 -19.40
N PRO A 107 7.94 -16.33 -20.61
CA PRO A 107 8.16 -15.60 -21.85
C PRO A 107 7.15 -14.45 -22.00
N LEU A 108 7.66 -13.28 -22.38
CA LEU A 108 6.85 -12.08 -22.55
C LEU A 108 6.13 -12.10 -23.90
N SER A 109 4.83 -12.38 -23.90
CA SER A 109 3.99 -12.25 -25.09
C SER A 109 3.75 -10.77 -25.44
N CYS A 110 3.67 -10.45 -26.74
CA CYS A 110 3.32 -9.10 -27.22
C CYS A 110 2.00 -8.58 -26.61
N LYS A 111 1.01 -9.46 -26.42
CA LYS A 111 -0.28 -9.12 -25.79
C LYS A 111 -0.10 -8.69 -24.33
N VAL A 112 0.76 -9.38 -23.58
CA VAL A 112 1.06 -9.05 -22.17
C VAL A 112 1.86 -7.76 -22.10
N LEU A 113 2.86 -7.58 -22.96
CA LEU A 113 3.63 -6.34 -23.05
C LEU A 113 2.71 -5.14 -23.35
N PHE A 114 1.77 -5.28 -24.28
CA PHE A 114 0.79 -4.22 -24.59
C PHE A 114 -0.11 -3.90 -23.38
N LYS A 115 -0.57 -4.92 -22.63
CA LYS A 115 -1.32 -4.70 -21.38
C LYS A 115 -0.49 -3.94 -20.35
N ILE A 116 0.78 -4.32 -20.16
CA ILE A 116 1.69 -3.64 -19.23
C ILE A 116 1.98 -2.20 -19.71
N PHE A 117 2.12 -1.98 -21.01
CA PHE A 117 2.29 -0.65 -21.59
C PHE A 117 1.09 0.26 -21.29
N MET A 118 -0.13 -0.23 -21.53
CA MET A 118 -1.35 0.51 -21.22
C MET A 118 -1.51 0.74 -19.72
N LEU A 119 -1.15 -0.25 -18.91
CA LEU A 119 -1.17 -0.14 -17.45
C LEU A 119 -0.17 0.91 -16.93
N ALA A 120 1.02 0.97 -17.51
CA ALA A 120 2.01 2.01 -17.20
C ALA A 120 1.52 3.40 -17.64
N PHE A 121 0.89 3.50 -18.81
CA PHE A 121 0.41 4.77 -19.35
C PHE A 121 -0.74 5.34 -18.52
N PHE A 122 -1.83 4.59 -18.41
CA PHE A 122 -3.02 5.01 -17.69
C PHE A 122 -2.82 4.98 -16.19
N GLY A 123 -1.93 4.14 -15.67
CA GLY A 123 -1.83 3.90 -14.23
C GLY A 123 -0.68 4.56 -13.52
N ILE A 124 0.37 4.98 -14.24
CA ILE A 124 1.54 5.63 -13.65
C ILE A 124 1.78 6.98 -14.33
N CYS A 125 1.93 6.99 -15.66
CA CYS A 125 2.28 8.18 -16.40
C CYS A 125 1.20 9.28 -16.29
N LEU A 126 -0.04 9.00 -16.69
CA LEU A 126 -1.11 10.00 -16.64
C LEU A 126 -1.45 10.45 -15.21
N PRO A 127 -1.63 9.58 -14.20
CA PRO A 127 -1.97 10.00 -12.84
C PRO A 127 -0.93 10.90 -12.19
N LEU A 128 0.37 10.55 -12.31
CA LEU A 128 1.44 11.31 -11.66
C LEU A 128 1.57 12.70 -12.29
N ASN A 129 1.48 12.79 -13.62
CA ASN A 129 1.51 14.07 -14.32
C ASN A 129 0.22 14.88 -14.11
N ALA A 130 -0.94 14.23 -14.04
CA ALA A 130 -2.21 14.88 -13.72
C ALA A 130 -2.21 15.47 -12.30
N LEU A 131 -1.61 14.78 -11.33
CA LEU A 131 -1.46 15.30 -9.97
C LEU A 131 -0.55 16.53 -9.95
N GLY A 132 0.58 16.48 -10.65
CA GLY A 132 1.50 17.61 -10.82
C GLY A 132 0.87 18.81 -11.51
N LEU A 133 0.12 18.57 -12.59
CA LEU A 133 -0.60 19.59 -13.35
C LEU A 133 -1.77 20.17 -12.57
N GLY A 134 -2.56 19.33 -11.90
CA GLY A 134 -3.70 19.74 -11.09
C GLY A 134 -3.29 20.69 -9.98
N LEU A 135 -2.17 20.41 -9.29
CA LEU A 135 -1.60 21.28 -8.26
C LEU A 135 -1.20 22.68 -8.76
N ARG A 136 -1.02 22.88 -10.07
CA ARG A 136 -0.78 24.22 -10.63
C ARG A 136 -2.05 25.06 -10.72
N TYR A 137 -3.19 24.41 -10.82
CA TYR A 137 -4.50 25.04 -11.03
C TYR A 137 -5.37 25.03 -9.77
N THR A 138 -5.01 24.24 -8.75
CA THR A 138 -5.78 24.07 -7.54
C THR A 138 -4.91 24.01 -6.28
N SER A 139 -5.55 23.84 -5.12
CA SER A 139 -4.88 23.81 -3.83
C SER A 139 -4.37 22.41 -3.45
N SER A 140 -3.32 22.36 -2.64
CA SER A 140 -2.84 21.14 -2.00
C SER A 140 -3.90 20.47 -1.11
N SER A 141 -4.82 21.25 -0.54
CA SER A 141 -5.96 20.75 0.24
C SER A 141 -6.92 19.93 -0.63
N LEU A 142 -7.24 20.41 -1.85
CA LEU A 142 -8.06 19.64 -2.76
C LEU A 142 -7.33 18.37 -3.26
N ALA A 143 -6.01 18.45 -3.47
CA ALA A 143 -5.21 17.28 -3.85
C ALA A 143 -5.26 16.20 -2.76
N ALA A 144 -5.13 16.60 -1.50
CA ALA A 144 -5.31 15.71 -0.36
C ALA A 144 -6.73 15.13 -0.30
N ALA A 145 -7.76 15.96 -0.48
CA ALA A 145 -9.16 15.52 -0.46
C ALA A 145 -9.47 14.49 -1.55
N THR A 146 -9.05 14.76 -2.79
CA THR A 146 -9.27 13.84 -3.93
C THR A 146 -8.45 12.55 -3.79
N THR A 147 -7.22 12.62 -3.27
CA THR A 147 -6.41 11.43 -2.98
C THR A 147 -7.03 10.56 -1.90
N ASN A 148 -7.73 11.15 -0.93
CA ASN A 148 -8.49 10.40 0.06
C ASN A 148 -9.76 9.75 -0.48
N LEU A 149 -10.22 10.11 -1.68
CA LEU A 149 -11.27 9.36 -2.37
C LEU A 149 -10.76 8.04 -2.94
N LEU A 150 -9.43 7.85 -3.02
CA LEU A 150 -8.83 6.67 -3.64
C LEU A 150 -9.33 5.32 -3.09
N PRO A 151 -9.53 5.10 -1.78
CA PRO A 151 -10.13 3.87 -1.28
C PRO A 151 -11.54 3.63 -1.84
N ALA A 152 -12.37 4.67 -1.90
CA ALA A 152 -13.73 4.58 -2.41
C ALA A 152 -13.76 4.35 -3.92
N ILE A 153 -12.91 5.07 -4.68
CA ILE A 153 -12.71 4.88 -6.12
C ILE A 153 -12.26 3.44 -6.40
N THR A 154 -11.24 2.95 -5.69
CA THR A 154 -10.68 1.60 -5.88
C THR A 154 -11.74 0.54 -5.57
N PHE A 155 -12.50 0.72 -4.49
CA PHE A 155 -13.60 -0.16 -4.13
C PHE A 155 -14.69 -0.19 -5.20
N PHE A 156 -15.10 0.96 -5.71
CA PHE A 156 -16.11 1.06 -6.76
C PHE A 156 -15.64 0.40 -8.07
N ILE A 157 -14.40 0.63 -8.49
CA ILE A 157 -13.82 -0.03 -9.68
C ILE A 157 -13.72 -1.55 -9.44
N ALA A 158 -13.30 -1.99 -8.26
CA ALA A 158 -13.24 -3.41 -7.91
C ALA A 158 -14.63 -4.08 -7.93
N LEU A 159 -15.67 -3.36 -7.52
CA LEU A 159 -17.07 -3.82 -7.64
C LEU A 159 -17.50 -3.94 -9.11
N LEU A 160 -17.23 -2.92 -9.94
CA LEU A 160 -17.58 -2.93 -11.37
C LEU A 160 -16.89 -4.08 -12.11
N LEU A 161 -15.63 -4.36 -11.78
CA LEU A 161 -14.85 -5.46 -12.36
C LEU A 161 -15.13 -6.82 -11.70
N ARG A 162 -16.11 -6.90 -10.79
CA ARG A 162 -16.48 -8.11 -10.02
C ARG A 162 -15.31 -8.77 -9.29
N MET A 163 -14.32 -7.97 -8.89
CA MET A 163 -13.17 -8.42 -8.09
C MET A 163 -13.45 -8.41 -6.59
N GLU A 164 -14.44 -7.64 -6.14
CA GLU A 164 -14.90 -7.61 -4.75
C GLU A 164 -16.41 -7.87 -4.74
N VAL A 165 -16.89 -8.72 -3.82
CA VAL A 165 -18.32 -9.01 -3.64
C VAL A 165 -18.77 -8.39 -2.32
N VAL A 166 -19.74 -7.49 -2.39
CA VAL A 166 -20.25 -6.83 -1.18
C VAL A 166 -21.61 -7.41 -0.83
N LYS A 167 -21.62 -8.29 0.16
CA LYS A 167 -22.86 -8.77 0.78
C LYS A 167 -23.38 -7.68 1.73
N LEU A 168 -24.10 -6.68 1.21
CA LEU A 168 -24.68 -5.56 2.00
C LEU A 168 -25.65 -6.00 3.10
N ARG A 169 -26.15 -7.25 3.02
CA ARG A 169 -26.98 -7.87 4.07
C ARG A 169 -26.17 -8.50 5.21
N SER A 170 -24.84 -8.58 5.08
CA SER A 170 -23.96 -9.13 6.11
C SER A 170 -23.36 -8.01 6.96
N LEU A 171 -23.17 -8.28 8.25
CA LEU A 171 -22.54 -7.34 9.20
C LEU A 171 -21.14 -6.90 8.73
N TYR A 172 -20.40 -7.80 8.09
CA TYR A 172 -19.06 -7.55 7.57
C TYR A 172 -19.06 -6.64 6.33
N GLY A 173 -20.04 -6.83 5.44
CA GLY A 173 -20.24 -5.95 4.27
C GLY A 173 -20.59 -4.52 4.69
N ILE A 174 -21.45 -4.36 5.70
CA ILE A 174 -21.79 -3.06 6.28
C ILE A 174 -20.55 -2.40 6.89
N ALA A 175 -19.74 -3.15 7.65
CA ALA A 175 -18.50 -2.63 8.25
C ALA A 175 -17.52 -2.08 7.19
N LYS A 176 -17.37 -2.74 6.03
CA LYS A 176 -16.56 -2.24 4.91
C LYS A 176 -17.05 -0.89 4.40
N VAL A 177 -18.37 -0.77 4.15
CA VAL A 177 -18.96 0.48 3.63
C VAL A 177 -18.86 1.61 4.64
N VAL A 178 -19.20 1.35 5.91
CA VAL A 178 -19.08 2.32 6.99
C VAL A 178 -17.62 2.77 7.16
N GLY A 179 -16.66 1.85 7.07
CA GLY A 179 -15.25 2.20 7.17
C GLY A 179 -14.76 3.11 6.03
N ILE A 180 -15.26 2.91 4.80
CA ILE A 180 -15.00 3.82 3.67
C ILE A 180 -15.62 5.19 3.95
N ILE A 181 -16.88 5.26 4.40
CA ILE A 181 -17.56 6.53 4.72
C ILE A 181 -16.83 7.29 5.83
N LEU A 182 -16.40 6.60 6.90
CA LEU A 182 -15.63 7.20 7.98
C LEU A 182 -14.27 7.73 7.50
N SER A 183 -13.60 7.00 6.62
CA SER A 183 -12.31 7.43 6.03
C SER A 183 -12.47 8.67 5.16
N LEU A 184 -13.53 8.72 4.34
CA LEU A 184 -13.91 9.87 3.53
C LEU A 184 -14.29 11.08 4.39
N GLY A 185 -15.08 10.86 5.44
CA GLY A 185 -15.49 11.89 6.39
C GLY A 185 -14.31 12.48 7.15
N GLY A 186 -13.38 11.64 7.60
CA GLY A 186 -12.15 12.06 8.26
C GLY A 186 -11.28 12.93 7.36
N ALA A 187 -11.05 12.49 6.12
CA ALA A 187 -10.36 13.25 5.09
C ALA A 187 -11.00 14.62 4.81
N ALA A 188 -12.33 14.66 4.67
CA ALA A 188 -13.08 15.90 4.48
C ALA A 188 -12.95 16.82 5.70
N THR A 189 -12.89 16.26 6.91
CA THR A 189 -12.69 17.02 8.14
C THR A 189 -11.30 17.67 8.17
N ILE A 190 -10.23 16.96 7.79
CA ILE A 190 -8.88 17.56 7.67
C ILE A 190 -8.89 18.72 6.66
N ALA A 191 -9.58 18.56 5.53
CA ALA A 191 -9.59 19.56 4.46
C ALA A 191 -10.43 20.80 4.78
N LEU A 192 -11.63 20.61 5.34
CA LEU A 192 -12.64 21.67 5.50
C LEU A 192 -12.64 22.29 6.90
N TYR A 193 -12.20 21.55 7.91
CA TYR A 193 -12.23 22.01 9.29
C TYR A 193 -10.80 22.26 9.80
N LYS A 194 -10.40 23.53 9.86
CA LYS A 194 -9.13 23.89 10.52
C LYS A 194 -9.30 23.84 12.05
N GLY A 195 -10.35 24.45 12.59
CA GLY A 195 -10.57 24.51 14.04
C GLY A 195 -9.46 25.29 14.78
N PRO A 196 -9.50 25.36 16.12
CA PRO A 196 -8.46 26.03 16.89
C PRO A 196 -7.10 25.31 16.77
N HIS A 197 -6.03 26.09 16.72
CA HIS A 197 -4.66 25.59 16.67
C HIS A 197 -4.22 25.11 18.06
N LEU A 198 -3.75 23.88 18.14
CA LEU A 198 -3.18 23.34 19.37
C LEU A 198 -1.75 23.88 19.52
N LYS A 199 -1.42 24.42 20.71
CA LYS A 199 -0.07 24.93 21.00
C LYS A 199 0.94 23.78 20.89
N PRO A 200 2.05 23.94 20.13
CA PRO A 200 3.03 22.88 19.96
C PRO A 200 3.80 22.65 21.26
N PHE A 201 4.14 21.39 21.53
CA PHE A 201 4.87 20.96 22.73
C PHE A 201 6.38 21.29 22.68
N ASN A 202 6.90 21.85 21.59
CA ASN A 202 8.33 22.03 21.37
C ASN A 202 8.67 23.51 21.09
N HIS A 203 9.54 24.11 21.91
CA HIS A 203 9.96 25.52 21.84
C HIS A 203 11.19 25.77 20.93
N HIS A 204 11.65 24.76 20.18
CA HIS A 204 12.79 24.91 19.29
C HIS A 204 12.34 24.93 17.82
N HIS A 205 12.44 26.10 17.19
CA HIS A 205 12.30 26.32 15.75
C HIS A 205 13.69 26.27 15.10
N PRO A 206 14.10 25.19 14.39
CA PRO A 206 15.38 25.16 13.70
C PRO A 206 15.33 25.88 12.34
N PHE A 207 14.13 26.19 11.83
CA PHE A 207 13.94 26.86 10.54
C PHE A 207 12.85 27.94 10.66
N GLY A 208 13.29 29.20 10.68
CA GLY A 208 12.43 30.37 10.69
C GLY A 208 11.80 30.65 9.33
N ASN A 209 10.55 31.13 9.38
CA ASN A 209 9.81 31.88 8.36
C ASN A 209 9.68 31.24 6.96
N ALA A 210 8.83 30.22 6.85
CA ALA A 210 8.08 30.01 5.61
C ALA A 210 6.80 30.85 5.67
N THR A 211 6.78 31.95 4.92
CA THR A 211 5.57 32.71 4.62
C THR A 211 4.47 31.76 4.14
N VAL A 212 3.31 31.79 4.79
CA VAL A 212 2.07 31.20 4.25
C VAL A 212 1.89 31.77 2.86
N GLY A 213 2.09 30.93 1.84
CA GLY A 213 2.06 31.33 0.44
C GLY A 213 0.79 32.15 0.18
N ALA A 214 0.99 33.31 -0.44
CA ALA A 214 -0.10 34.15 -0.91
C ALA A 214 -1.11 33.27 -1.65
N HIS A 215 -2.36 33.27 -1.17
CA HIS A 215 -3.48 32.73 -1.93
C HIS A 215 -3.60 33.58 -3.21
N HIS A 216 -2.92 33.19 -4.28
CA HIS A 216 -3.32 33.64 -5.61
C HIS A 216 -4.72 33.10 -5.83
N ALA A 217 -5.70 34.01 -5.84
CA ALA A 217 -7.07 33.70 -6.18
C ALA A 217 -7.09 33.22 -7.63
N HIS A 218 -6.98 31.90 -7.83
CA HIS A 218 -7.17 31.29 -9.13
C HIS A 218 -8.58 31.65 -9.63
N SER A 219 -8.70 31.99 -10.91
CA SER A 219 -10.02 32.15 -11.53
C SER A 219 -10.85 30.90 -11.29
N ASN A 220 -12.14 31.05 -10.96
CA ASN A 220 -13.05 29.94 -10.71
C ASN A 220 -12.98 28.87 -11.81
N LYS A 221 -12.78 29.29 -13.07
CA LYS A 221 -12.63 28.36 -14.20
C LYS A 221 -11.37 27.49 -14.10
N SER A 222 -10.21 28.08 -13.81
CA SER A 222 -8.95 27.34 -13.64
C SER A 222 -9.00 26.38 -12.45
N TRP A 223 -9.65 26.77 -11.36
CA TRP A 223 -9.81 25.90 -10.19
C TRP A 223 -10.68 24.67 -10.48
N ILE A 224 -11.77 24.85 -11.23
CA ILE A 224 -12.64 23.75 -11.68
C ILE A 224 -11.88 22.78 -12.60
N GLU A 225 -11.14 23.30 -13.58
CA GLU A 225 -10.31 22.49 -14.49
C GLU A 225 -9.28 21.64 -13.71
N GLY A 226 -8.56 22.26 -12.76
CA GLY A 226 -7.62 21.56 -11.89
C GLY A 226 -8.27 20.46 -11.04
N SER A 227 -9.50 20.70 -10.58
CA SER A 227 -10.29 19.74 -9.79
C SER A 227 -10.63 18.49 -10.60
N PHE A 228 -11.09 18.66 -11.85
CA PHE A 228 -11.38 17.54 -12.75
C PHE A 228 -10.13 16.75 -13.12
N ILE A 229 -9.01 17.42 -13.40
CA ILE A 229 -7.73 16.77 -13.70
C ILE A 229 -7.28 15.90 -12.52
N MET A 230 -7.37 16.40 -11.28
CA MET A 230 -7.01 15.65 -10.09
C MET A 230 -7.93 14.47 -9.81
N LEU A 231 -9.24 14.63 -10.01
CA LEU A 231 -10.19 13.53 -9.84
C LEU A 231 -9.93 12.44 -10.89
N ALA A 232 -9.71 12.82 -12.15
CA ALA A 232 -9.37 11.90 -13.22
C ALA A 232 -8.05 11.15 -12.93
N GLY A 233 -7.02 11.85 -12.42
CA GLY A 233 -5.76 11.24 -11.99
C GLY A 233 -5.97 10.18 -10.89
N ASN A 234 -6.81 10.46 -9.90
CA ASN A 234 -7.12 9.50 -8.83
C ASN A 234 -7.96 8.30 -9.32
N ILE A 235 -8.89 8.51 -10.26
CA ILE A 235 -9.64 7.42 -10.90
C ILE A 235 -8.69 6.50 -11.66
N LEU A 236 -7.78 7.07 -12.43
CA LEU A 236 -6.76 6.33 -13.18
C LEU A 236 -5.78 5.57 -12.26
N TRP A 237 -5.39 6.17 -11.12
CA TRP A 237 -4.59 5.49 -10.11
C TRP A 237 -5.34 4.35 -9.43
N GLY A 238 -6.62 4.53 -9.11
CA GLY A 238 -7.49 3.47 -8.60
C GLY A 238 -7.64 2.33 -9.61
N LEU A 239 -7.82 2.66 -10.89
CA LEU A 239 -7.89 1.69 -11.98
C LEU A 239 -6.60 0.87 -12.08
N TRP A 240 -5.44 1.51 -11.96
CA TRP A 240 -4.14 0.83 -11.92
C TRP A 240 -4.08 -0.20 -10.79
N LEU A 241 -4.40 0.21 -9.56
CA LEU A 241 -4.40 -0.68 -8.39
C LEU A 241 -5.26 -1.92 -8.65
N VAL A 242 -6.49 -1.73 -9.15
CA VAL A 242 -7.43 -2.85 -9.39
C VAL A 242 -6.96 -3.77 -10.52
N THR A 243 -6.47 -3.19 -11.62
CA THR A 243 -6.09 -3.96 -12.82
C THR A 243 -4.73 -4.65 -12.69
N GLN A 244 -3.90 -4.32 -11.69
CA GLN A 244 -2.66 -5.05 -11.42
C GLN A 244 -2.88 -6.56 -11.19
N GLY A 245 -3.89 -6.91 -10.38
CA GLY A 245 -4.16 -8.31 -10.00
C GLY A 245 -4.40 -9.24 -11.20
N PRO A 246 -5.33 -8.91 -12.11
CA PRO A 246 -5.56 -9.70 -13.32
C PRO A 246 -4.32 -9.85 -14.21
N VAL A 247 -3.52 -8.80 -14.38
CA VAL A 247 -2.31 -8.87 -15.23
C VAL A 247 -1.22 -9.72 -14.56
N LEU A 248 -1.09 -9.67 -13.24
CA LEU A 248 -0.18 -10.54 -12.48
C LEU A 248 -0.54 -12.03 -12.58
N LYS A 249 -1.80 -12.39 -12.84
CA LYS A 249 -2.18 -13.79 -13.13
C LYS A 249 -1.62 -14.28 -14.47
N GLU A 250 -1.49 -13.39 -15.45
CA GLU A 250 -0.90 -13.70 -16.76
C GLU A 250 0.63 -13.62 -16.75
N TYR A 251 1.19 -12.74 -15.91
CA TYR A 251 2.64 -12.54 -15.77
C TYR A 251 3.04 -12.51 -14.28
N PRO A 252 3.30 -13.68 -13.66
CA PRO A 252 3.50 -13.80 -12.21
C PRO A 252 4.82 -13.23 -11.66
N SER A 253 5.74 -12.79 -12.54
CA SER A 253 7.05 -12.27 -12.14
C SER A 253 6.92 -10.82 -11.65
N LYS A 254 6.77 -10.63 -10.34
CA LYS A 254 6.40 -9.33 -9.72
C LYS A 254 7.48 -8.27 -9.95
N LEU A 255 8.74 -8.62 -9.71
CA LEU A 255 9.83 -7.66 -9.84
C LEU A 255 10.01 -7.26 -11.31
N LEU A 256 9.98 -8.20 -12.25
CA LEU A 256 10.00 -7.90 -13.68
C LEU A 256 8.78 -7.11 -14.15
N PHE A 257 7.58 -7.44 -13.65
CA PHE A 257 6.35 -6.69 -13.94
C PHE A 257 6.48 -5.22 -13.52
N THR A 258 6.92 -4.96 -12.28
CA THR A 258 7.16 -3.60 -11.78
C THR A 258 8.27 -2.91 -12.58
N THR A 259 9.34 -3.62 -12.92
CA THR A 259 10.46 -3.08 -13.72
C THR A 259 10.00 -2.66 -15.10
N LEU A 260 9.24 -3.52 -15.80
CA LEU A 260 8.69 -3.21 -17.12
C LEU A 260 7.76 -2.00 -17.05
N GLN A 261 6.91 -1.89 -16.02
CA GLN A 261 6.09 -0.70 -15.82
C GLN A 261 6.92 0.57 -15.63
N CYS A 262 8.00 0.53 -14.83
CA CYS A 262 8.87 1.69 -14.62
C CYS A 262 9.60 2.09 -15.90
N VAL A 263 10.11 1.12 -16.67
CA VAL A 263 10.79 1.38 -17.95
C VAL A 263 9.81 2.00 -18.96
N LEU A 264 8.62 1.40 -19.14
CA LEU A 264 7.62 1.91 -20.07
C LEU A 264 7.09 3.28 -19.62
N SER A 265 6.84 3.47 -18.32
CA SER A 265 6.42 4.75 -17.77
C SER A 265 7.51 5.82 -17.92
N THR A 266 8.79 5.46 -17.87
CA THR A 266 9.90 6.40 -18.12
C THR A 266 9.82 6.93 -19.53
N VAL A 267 9.66 6.04 -20.53
CA VAL A 267 9.53 6.44 -21.94
C VAL A 267 8.28 7.31 -22.15
N GLN A 268 7.14 6.90 -21.59
CA GLN A 268 5.88 7.64 -21.71
C GLN A 268 5.95 9.02 -21.04
N SER A 269 6.51 9.09 -19.82
CA SER A 269 6.67 10.35 -19.10
C SER A 269 7.69 11.26 -19.75
N PHE A 270 8.72 10.71 -20.40
CA PHE A 270 9.66 11.47 -21.20
C PHE A 270 8.98 12.16 -22.39
N LEU A 271 8.20 11.40 -23.18
CA LEU A 271 7.46 11.95 -24.31
C LEU A 271 6.45 13.02 -23.87
N LEU A 272 5.77 12.78 -22.75
CA LEU A 272 4.82 13.74 -22.18
C LEU A 272 5.55 15.01 -21.69
N ALA A 273 6.67 14.85 -20.97
CA ALA A 273 7.46 15.97 -20.49
C ALA A 273 8.02 16.81 -21.66
N LEU A 274 8.49 16.18 -22.74
CA LEU A 274 8.93 16.91 -23.95
C LEU A 274 7.79 17.69 -24.62
N ALA A 275 6.56 17.15 -24.58
CA ALA A 275 5.41 17.83 -25.17
C ALA A 275 5.02 19.09 -24.38
N PHE A 276 5.09 19.05 -23.05
CA PHE A 276 4.67 20.12 -22.15
C PHE A 276 5.78 21.08 -21.71
N GLU A 277 7.03 20.62 -21.68
CA GLU A 277 8.19 21.39 -21.24
C GLU A 277 9.32 21.31 -22.28
N ARG A 278 9.37 22.33 -23.14
CA ARG A 278 10.34 22.42 -24.25
C ARG A 278 11.59 23.21 -23.88
N ASP A 279 11.59 23.93 -22.75
CA ASP A 279 12.76 24.68 -22.33
C ASP A 279 13.82 23.74 -21.72
N ILE A 280 14.94 23.58 -22.44
CA ILE A 280 16.09 22.74 -22.04
C ILE A 280 16.66 23.16 -20.67
N SER A 281 16.49 24.42 -20.27
CA SER A 281 16.95 24.91 -18.97
C SER A 281 16.31 24.13 -17.80
N GLN A 282 15.03 23.76 -17.95
CA GLN A 282 14.24 23.03 -16.95
C GLN A 282 14.68 21.57 -16.80
N TRP A 283 15.36 21.02 -17.81
CA TRP A 283 15.88 19.65 -17.81
C TRP A 283 17.22 19.51 -17.10
N LYS A 284 17.91 20.62 -16.81
CA LYS A 284 19.17 20.60 -16.06
C LYS A 284 18.89 20.15 -14.62
N LEU A 285 19.43 18.99 -14.26
CA LEU A 285 19.37 18.45 -12.90
C LEU A 285 20.69 18.78 -12.18
N GLY A 286 20.63 19.65 -11.18
CA GLY A 286 21.77 19.97 -10.31
C GLY A 286 22.03 18.89 -9.27
N LEU A 287 23.24 18.87 -8.70
CA LEU A 287 23.59 18.03 -7.53
C LEU A 287 23.06 18.67 -6.21
N ASP A 288 21.77 18.97 -6.18
CA ASP A 288 21.12 19.74 -5.12
C ASP A 288 19.91 18.97 -4.52
N VAL A 289 19.01 19.69 -3.86
CA VAL A 289 17.76 19.16 -3.29
C VAL A 289 16.93 18.43 -4.35
N ARG A 290 16.99 18.85 -5.63
CA ARG A 290 16.26 18.26 -6.75
C ARG A 290 16.75 16.85 -7.04
N LEU A 291 18.07 16.61 -7.04
CA LEU A 291 18.62 15.27 -7.22
C LEU A 291 18.25 14.35 -6.05
N THR A 292 18.36 14.85 -4.81
CA THR A 292 18.01 14.06 -3.62
C THR A 292 16.53 13.67 -3.65
N ALA A 293 15.66 14.61 -4.07
CA ALA A 293 14.23 14.36 -4.22
C ALA A 293 13.91 13.34 -5.31
N VAL A 294 14.58 13.43 -6.47
CA VAL A 294 14.47 12.45 -7.55
C VAL A 294 14.95 11.07 -7.08
N ALA A 295 16.11 10.99 -6.42
CA ALA A 295 16.70 9.74 -5.98
C ALA A 295 15.80 9.04 -4.94
N TYR A 296 15.36 9.74 -3.90
CA TYR A 296 14.44 9.18 -2.91
C TYR A 296 13.09 8.77 -3.54
N SER A 297 12.48 9.65 -4.32
CA SER A 297 11.16 9.40 -4.90
C SER A 297 11.19 8.31 -5.97
N GLY A 298 12.29 8.18 -6.70
CA GLY A 298 12.47 7.18 -7.75
C GLY A 298 12.90 5.82 -7.19
N ILE A 299 14.00 5.76 -6.45
CA ILE A 299 14.57 4.50 -5.98
C ILE A 299 13.68 3.90 -4.87
N VAL A 300 13.41 4.69 -3.83
CA VAL A 300 12.69 4.18 -2.66
C VAL A 300 11.20 4.11 -2.97
N VAL A 301 10.61 5.21 -3.43
CA VAL A 301 9.14 5.24 -3.56
C VAL A 301 8.66 4.57 -4.85
N THR A 302 9.19 4.89 -6.01
CA THR A 302 8.76 4.18 -7.22
C THR A 302 9.33 2.75 -7.26
N GLY A 303 10.61 2.55 -6.97
CA GLY A 303 11.26 1.24 -7.04
C GLY A 303 10.74 0.25 -5.99
N VAL A 304 10.99 0.53 -4.71
CA VAL A 304 10.64 -0.38 -3.61
C VAL A 304 9.14 -0.41 -3.36
N THR A 305 8.48 0.74 -3.26
CA THR A 305 7.06 0.78 -2.90
C THR A 305 6.18 0.17 -3.99
N PHE A 306 6.42 0.38 -5.29
CA PHE A 306 5.57 -0.23 -6.33
C PHE A 306 5.69 -1.75 -6.32
N TYR A 307 6.88 -2.29 -6.06
CA TYR A 307 7.07 -3.73 -5.88
C TYR A 307 6.28 -4.24 -4.66
N LEU A 308 6.40 -3.57 -3.51
CA LEU A 308 5.64 -3.92 -2.30
C LEU A 308 4.12 -3.79 -2.52
N GLN A 309 3.66 -2.79 -3.27
CA GLN A 309 2.25 -2.62 -3.64
C GLN A 309 1.77 -3.80 -4.49
N THR A 310 2.52 -4.15 -5.53
CA THR A 310 2.25 -5.30 -6.41
C THR A 310 2.13 -6.59 -5.58
N TRP A 311 3.09 -6.81 -4.67
CA TRP A 311 3.09 -7.95 -3.75
C TRP A 311 1.88 -7.96 -2.80
N CYS A 312 1.52 -6.80 -2.22
CA CYS A 312 0.36 -6.65 -1.35
C CYS A 312 -0.95 -6.88 -2.09
N ILE A 313 -1.09 -6.36 -3.32
CA ILE A 313 -2.28 -6.51 -4.15
C ILE A 313 -2.54 -7.98 -4.47
N GLU A 314 -1.49 -8.73 -4.80
CA GLU A 314 -1.63 -10.16 -5.04
C GLU A 314 -2.05 -10.92 -3.78
N LYS A 315 -1.55 -10.54 -2.59
CA LYS A 315 -1.82 -11.25 -1.34
C LYS A 315 -3.17 -10.92 -0.68
N LYS A 316 -3.59 -9.65 -0.70
CA LYS A 316 -4.79 -9.17 0.04
C LYS A 316 -5.78 -8.40 -0.84
N GLY A 317 -5.44 -8.18 -2.11
CA GLY A 317 -6.28 -7.46 -3.07
C GLY A 317 -6.02 -5.95 -3.10
N PRO A 318 -6.50 -5.28 -4.15
CA PRO A 318 -6.27 -3.84 -4.39
C PRO A 318 -6.98 -2.94 -3.39
N VAL A 319 -8.21 -3.31 -2.98
CA VAL A 319 -8.96 -2.55 -1.97
C VAL A 319 -8.22 -2.51 -0.65
N PHE A 320 -7.59 -3.62 -0.24
CA PHE A 320 -6.84 -3.67 1.02
C PHE A 320 -5.73 -2.62 1.05
N LEU A 321 -4.94 -2.52 -0.02
CA LEU A 321 -3.86 -1.55 -0.12
C LEU A 321 -4.39 -0.10 -0.19
N ALA A 322 -5.45 0.14 -0.96
CA ALA A 322 -6.02 1.48 -1.10
C ALA A 322 -6.53 2.04 0.22
N MET A 323 -7.07 1.21 1.13
CA MET A 323 -7.52 1.63 2.46
C MET A 323 -6.42 2.27 3.31
N PHE A 324 -5.14 1.97 3.06
CA PHE A 324 -4.05 2.58 3.79
C PHE A 324 -3.73 4.01 3.32
N THR A 325 -4.17 4.44 2.14
CA THR A 325 -3.86 5.78 1.57
C THR A 325 -4.06 6.96 2.54
N PRO A 326 -5.17 7.02 3.30
CA PRO A 326 -5.39 8.02 4.35
C PRO A 326 -4.21 8.15 5.35
N LEU A 327 -3.54 7.04 5.67
CA LEU A 327 -2.43 7.01 6.63
C LEU A 327 -1.24 7.86 6.17
N ALA A 328 -0.95 7.92 4.87
CA ALA A 328 0.15 8.76 4.36
C ALA A 328 -0.08 10.22 4.69
N LEU A 329 -1.31 10.73 4.63
CA LEU A 329 -1.62 12.11 4.98
C LEU A 329 -1.50 12.39 6.47
N ILE A 330 -1.93 11.45 7.32
CA ILE A 330 -1.75 11.57 8.77
C ILE A 330 -0.25 11.67 9.09
N ILE A 331 0.56 10.75 8.56
CA ILE A 331 2.03 10.75 8.76
C ILE A 331 2.64 12.05 8.21
N THR A 332 2.25 12.47 7.00
CA THR A 332 2.76 13.70 6.38
C THR A 332 2.44 14.92 7.25
N THR A 333 1.23 15.01 7.80
CA THR A 333 0.79 16.13 8.64
C THR A 333 1.57 16.18 9.95
N ILE A 334 1.77 15.03 10.59
CA ILE A 334 2.57 14.89 11.82
C ILE A 334 4.04 15.28 11.54
N CYS A 335 4.64 14.72 10.48
CA CYS A 335 6.02 15.06 10.10
C CYS A 335 6.18 16.53 9.71
N SER A 336 5.20 17.12 9.00
CA SER A 336 5.19 18.56 8.67
C SER A 336 5.18 19.42 9.93
N THR A 337 4.39 19.03 10.94
CA THR A 337 4.36 19.71 12.24
C THR A 337 5.74 19.67 12.92
N PHE A 338 6.37 18.50 12.99
CA PHE A 338 7.66 18.34 13.68
C PHE A 338 8.83 19.00 12.93
N LEU A 339 8.85 18.93 11.61
CA LEU A 339 9.97 19.41 10.78
C LEU A 339 9.83 20.88 10.37
N LEU A 340 8.61 21.33 10.05
CA LEU A 340 8.33 22.70 9.60
C LEU A 340 7.72 23.59 10.70
N GLY A 341 7.36 23.04 11.86
CA GLY A 341 6.76 23.81 12.95
C GLY A 341 5.33 24.29 12.68
N GLU A 342 4.63 23.68 11.71
CA GLU A 342 3.25 24.04 11.39
C GLU A 342 2.30 23.69 12.55
N LEU A 343 1.37 24.58 12.89
CA LEU A 343 0.44 24.37 14.01
C LEU A 343 -0.60 23.29 13.67
N ILE A 344 -0.67 22.23 14.49
CA ILE A 344 -1.72 21.19 14.34
C ILE A 344 -3.08 21.82 14.60
N SER A 345 -3.95 21.67 13.60
CA SER A 345 -5.33 22.10 13.64
C SER A 345 -6.20 21.02 14.31
N LEU A 346 -7.17 21.39 15.12
CA LEU A 346 -8.05 20.42 15.80
C LEU A 346 -8.77 19.49 14.79
N GLY A 347 -9.09 19.99 13.59
CA GLY A 347 -9.65 19.15 12.54
C GLY A 347 -8.69 18.13 11.93
N SER A 348 -7.37 18.37 11.98
CA SER A 348 -6.38 17.35 11.61
C SER A 348 -6.41 16.16 12.59
N VAL A 349 -6.61 16.42 13.89
CA VAL A 349 -6.72 15.38 14.92
C VAL A 349 -8.00 14.58 14.77
N ILE A 350 -9.16 15.25 14.68
CA ILE A 350 -10.46 14.58 14.50
C ILE A 350 -10.49 13.80 13.19
N GLY A 351 -10.03 14.41 12.10
CA GLY A 351 -9.98 13.76 10.80
C GLY A 351 -9.07 12.53 10.79
N GLY A 352 -7.90 12.62 11.45
CA GLY A 352 -7.01 11.49 11.64
C GLY A 352 -7.64 10.33 12.41
N LEU A 353 -8.35 10.61 13.51
CA LEU A 353 -9.06 9.60 14.30
C LEU A 353 -10.15 8.89 13.47
N LEU A 354 -10.93 9.66 12.70
CA LEU A 354 -11.95 9.11 11.79
C LEU A 354 -11.33 8.22 10.71
N MET A 355 -10.19 8.61 10.13
CA MET A 355 -9.48 7.82 9.12
C MET A 355 -8.93 6.50 9.70
N VAL A 356 -8.37 6.53 10.92
CA VAL A 356 -7.90 5.31 11.61
C VAL A 356 -9.08 4.39 11.96
N GLY A 357 -10.17 4.94 12.48
CA GLY A 357 -11.40 4.19 12.78
C GLY A 357 -12.02 3.57 11.51
N GLY A 358 -12.02 4.31 10.41
CA GLY A 358 -12.47 3.84 9.11
C GLY A 358 -11.63 2.66 8.58
N LEU A 359 -10.30 2.79 8.62
CA LEU A 359 -9.38 1.72 8.27
C LEU A 359 -9.62 0.48 9.14
N TYR A 360 -9.71 0.64 10.46
CA TYR A 360 -9.98 -0.46 11.39
C TYR A 360 -11.28 -1.20 11.06
N SER A 361 -12.36 -0.47 10.82
CA SER A 361 -13.67 -1.06 10.48
C SER A 361 -13.61 -1.91 9.21
N VAL A 362 -12.93 -1.43 8.15
CA VAL A 362 -12.77 -2.20 6.90
C VAL A 362 -11.89 -3.42 7.09
N LEU A 363 -10.77 -3.27 7.81
CA LEU A 363 -9.85 -4.38 8.09
C LEU A 363 -10.53 -5.47 8.93
N TRP A 364 -11.35 -5.08 9.91
CA TRP A 364 -12.18 -5.99 10.71
C TRP A 364 -13.19 -6.72 9.83
N GLY A 365 -13.91 -5.98 8.97
CA GLY A 365 -14.86 -6.56 8.02
C GLY A 365 -14.21 -7.60 7.09
N LYS A 366 -13.03 -7.28 6.52
CA LYS A 366 -12.26 -8.21 5.69
C LYS A 366 -11.73 -9.41 6.47
N HIS A 367 -11.24 -9.22 7.68
CA HIS A 367 -10.73 -10.31 8.50
C HIS A 367 -11.83 -11.32 8.81
N LYS A 368 -13.01 -10.84 9.23
CA LYS A 368 -14.15 -11.71 9.53
C LYS A 368 -14.69 -12.45 8.30
N GLU A 369 -14.77 -11.78 7.15
CA GLU A 369 -15.15 -12.43 5.89
C GLU A 369 -14.18 -13.55 5.52
N GLN A 370 -12.87 -13.34 5.64
CA GLN A 370 -11.86 -14.38 5.40
C GLN A 370 -11.99 -15.56 6.37
N THR A 371 -12.35 -15.32 7.63
CA THR A 371 -12.56 -16.39 8.61
C THR A 371 -13.80 -17.22 8.25
N VAL A 372 -14.89 -16.57 7.82
CA VAL A 372 -16.13 -17.26 7.41
C VAL A 372 -15.94 -18.05 6.11
N ASP A 373 -15.24 -17.49 5.12
CA ASP A 373 -14.98 -18.21 3.88
C ASP A 373 -14.07 -19.43 4.11
N LYS A 374 -13.10 -19.33 5.03
CA LYS A 374 -12.27 -20.47 5.43
C LYS A 374 -13.06 -21.54 6.15
N SER A 375 -13.92 -21.19 7.10
CA SER A 375 -14.73 -22.18 7.81
C SER A 375 -15.65 -22.94 6.86
N ILE A 376 -16.28 -22.25 5.90
CA ILE A 376 -17.11 -22.90 4.86
C ILE A 376 -16.26 -23.80 3.96
N ALA A 377 -15.03 -23.39 3.62
CA ALA A 377 -14.15 -24.20 2.79
C ALA A 377 -13.64 -25.45 3.52
N ASP A 378 -13.38 -25.36 4.83
CA ASP A 378 -12.95 -26.49 5.65
C ASP A 378 -14.12 -27.46 5.89
N GLU A 379 -15.34 -26.98 6.17
CA GLU A 379 -16.57 -27.80 6.24
C GLU A 379 -16.85 -28.55 4.92
N ASN A 380 -16.70 -27.87 3.78
CA ASN A 380 -16.91 -28.51 2.48
C ASN A 380 -15.86 -29.59 2.18
N LYS A 381 -14.62 -29.43 2.64
CA LYS A 381 -13.57 -30.45 2.48
C LYS A 381 -13.85 -31.67 3.36
N GLU A 382 -14.23 -31.46 4.61
CA GLU A 382 -14.59 -32.52 5.55
C GLU A 382 -15.79 -33.32 5.00
N CYS A 383 -16.83 -32.64 4.50
CA CYS A 383 -17.97 -33.29 3.86
C CYS A 383 -17.57 -34.08 2.60
N SER A 384 -16.63 -33.56 1.81
CA SER A 384 -16.12 -34.24 0.61
C SER A 384 -15.25 -35.46 0.90
N GLU A 385 -14.58 -35.48 2.06
CA GLU A 385 -13.78 -36.63 2.52
C GLU A 385 -14.68 -37.72 3.11
N VAL A 386 -15.69 -37.34 3.91
CA VAL A 386 -16.70 -38.28 4.44
C VAL A 386 -17.45 -39.01 3.32
N VAL A 387 -17.86 -38.30 2.26
CA VAL A 387 -18.52 -38.92 1.09
C VAL A 387 -17.59 -39.84 0.30
N ARG A 388 -16.26 -39.69 0.43
CA ARG A 388 -15.28 -40.53 -0.27
C ARG A 388 -14.88 -41.78 0.52
N GLU A 389 -15.22 -41.85 1.81
CA GLU A 389 -14.93 -42.97 2.71
C GLU A 389 -16.12 -43.93 2.91
N GLU A 390 -17.31 -43.65 2.35
CA GLU A 390 -18.41 -44.62 2.30
C GLU A 390 -18.24 -45.57 1.08
N PRO A 391 -18.03 -46.90 1.31
CA PRO A 391 -17.80 -47.90 0.25
C PRO A 391 -19.04 -48.33 -0.52
#